data_AF-A0A497SNK7-F1
#
_entry.id   AF-A0A497SNK7-F1
#
_cell.length_a   1.000
_cell.length_b   1.000
_cell.length_c   1.000
_cell.angle_alpha   90.00
_cell.angle_beta   90.00
_cell.angle_gamma   90.00
#
_symmetry.space_group_name_H-M   'P 1'
#
loop_
_entity.id
_entity.type
_entity.pdbx_description
1 polymer ?
#
loop_
_entity_poly.entity_id
_entity_poly.type
_entity_poly.pdbx_seq_one_letter_code
_entity_poly.pdbx_strand_id
1 'polypeptide(L)'
;MVFAKQPQKRTIKTIIRELVDRTNTDTARIRILEQQADIVKSRMESVEQNVVTQRKQTEKTVSEVSAKTEEINNRVTKLESTIRELIKEIKKLASVSNIKELESLVDMYSPLKSEFLTRDEVERLIEKKLEEAKKASAYK
;
A
#
# COMPACT_ATOMS: atom_id res chain seq x y z
N MET A 1 49.78 38.22 -69.19
CA MET A 1 50.38 36.93 -69.59
C MET A 1 49.95 35.87 -68.59
N VAL A 2 49.12 34.91 -69.02
CA VAL A 2 48.67 33.79 -68.18
C VAL A 2 49.55 32.60 -68.51
N PHE A 3 50.38 32.16 -67.56
CA PHE A 3 51.20 30.97 -67.71
C PHE A 3 50.29 29.74 -67.70
N ALA A 4 50.04 29.17 -68.87
CA ALA A 4 49.43 27.85 -69.00
C ALA A 4 50.41 26.81 -68.42
N LYS A 5 50.09 26.30 -67.22
CA LYS A 5 50.82 25.22 -66.56
C LYS A 5 50.68 23.97 -67.42
N GLN A 6 51.74 23.57 -68.12
CA GLN A 6 51.69 22.39 -68.99
C GLN A 6 51.31 21.13 -68.18
N PRO A 7 50.52 20.21 -68.75
CA PRO A 7 50.14 18.98 -68.08
C PRO A 7 51.38 18.11 -67.84
N GLN A 8 51.78 17.98 -66.58
CA GLN A 8 52.86 17.09 -66.16
C GLN A 8 52.49 15.66 -66.58
N LYS A 9 53.22 15.09 -67.53
CA LYS A 9 53.10 13.68 -67.90
C LYS A 9 53.39 12.85 -66.65
N ARG A 10 52.35 12.21 -66.09
CA ARG A 10 52.52 11.32 -64.93
C ARG A 10 53.33 10.12 -65.37
N THR A 11 54.60 10.07 -64.95
CA THR A 11 55.43 8.89 -65.14
C THR A 11 54.83 7.73 -64.35
N ILE A 12 54.85 6.51 -64.90
CA ILE A 12 54.36 5.28 -64.25
C ILE A 12 54.89 5.15 -62.80
N LYS A 13 56.15 5.54 -62.57
CA LYS A 13 56.77 5.58 -61.23
C LYS A 13 56.02 6.44 -60.21
N THR A 14 55.47 7.58 -60.62
CA THR A 14 54.70 8.47 -59.74
C THR A 14 53.36 7.86 -59.38
N ILE A 15 52.70 7.20 -60.34
CA ILE A 15 51.45 6.48 -60.11
C ILE A 15 51.67 5.33 -59.12
N ILE A 16 52.75 4.55 -59.30
CA ILE A 16 53.09 3.45 -58.40
C ILE A 16 53.35 3.97 -56.97
N ARG A 17 54.09 5.06 -56.80
CA ARG A 17 54.31 5.65 -55.47
C ARG A 17 53.02 6.11 -54.82
N GLU A 18 52.17 6.81 -55.57
CA GLU A 18 50.87 7.26 -55.05
C GLU A 18 49.98 6.07 -54.65
N LEU A 19 50.00 4.97 -55.42
CA LEU A 19 49.30 3.74 -55.05
C LEU A 19 49.87 3.13 -53.77
N VAL A 20 51.20 3.03 -53.63
CA VAL A 20 51.86 2.51 -52.43
C VAL A 20 51.51 3.37 -51.20
N ASP A 21 51.55 4.70 -51.33
CA ASP A 21 51.23 5.61 -50.23
C ASP A 21 49.76 5.49 -49.81
N ARG A 22 48.85 5.34 -50.77
CA ARG A 22 47.42 5.07 -50.50
C ARG A 22 47.24 3.73 -49.80
N THR A 23 47.85 2.66 -50.31
CA THR A 23 47.78 1.32 -49.68
C THR A 23 48.31 1.34 -48.25
N ASN A 24 49.42 2.04 -47.99
CA ASN A 24 49.97 2.19 -46.64
C ASN A 24 49.02 2.96 -45.72
N THR A 25 48.41 4.04 -46.23
CA THR A 25 47.41 4.83 -45.48
C THR A 25 46.17 4.01 -45.16
N ASP A 26 45.68 3.25 -46.13
CA ASP A 26 44.51 2.39 -45.95
C ASP A 26 44.79 1.25 -44.98
N THR A 27 45.98 0.66 -45.02
CA THR A 27 46.43 -0.34 -44.02
C THR A 27 46.45 0.26 -42.61
N ALA A 28 46.94 1.48 -42.45
CA ALA A 28 46.92 2.16 -41.15
C ALA A 28 45.49 2.44 -40.66
N ARG A 29 44.59 2.83 -41.56
CA ARG A 29 43.17 3.05 -41.24
C ARG A 29 42.48 1.75 -40.84
N ILE A 30 42.71 0.66 -41.55
CA ILE A 30 42.17 -0.67 -41.21
C ILE A 30 42.60 -1.07 -39.80
N ARG A 31 43.88 -0.92 -39.46
CA ARG A 31 44.37 -1.24 -38.11
C ARG A 31 43.66 -0.42 -37.02
N ILE A 32 43.42 0.87 -37.25
CA ILE A 32 42.69 1.72 -36.30
C ILE A 32 41.24 1.24 -36.16
N LEU A 33 40.59 0.88 -37.26
CA LEU A 33 39.21 0.37 -37.25
C LEU A 33 39.12 -0.96 -36.51
N GLU A 34 40.08 -1.87 -36.69
CA GLU A 34 40.16 -3.14 -35.95
C GLU A 34 40.28 -2.88 -34.44
N GLN A 35 41.18 -1.98 -34.03
CA GLN A 35 41.32 -1.60 -32.62
C GLN A 35 40.04 -0.98 -32.05
N GLN A 36 39.36 -0.12 -32.83
CA GLN A 36 38.09 0.45 -32.41
C GLN A 36 36.99 -0.61 -32.29
N ALA A 37 36.94 -1.56 -33.22
CA ALA A 37 36.00 -2.68 -33.18
C ALA A 37 36.22 -3.55 -31.93
N ASP A 38 37.47 -3.83 -31.57
CA ASP A 38 37.81 -4.59 -30.36
C ASP A 38 37.38 -3.85 -29.09
N ILE A 39 37.61 -2.53 -29.02
CA ILE A 39 37.17 -1.69 -27.89
C ILE A 39 35.65 -1.69 -27.78
N VAL A 40 34.93 -1.55 -28.89
CA VAL A 40 33.46 -1.57 -28.91
C VAL A 40 32.95 -2.93 -28.46
N LYS A 41 33.54 -4.03 -28.94
CA LYS A 41 33.18 -5.38 -28.54
C LYS A 41 33.36 -5.58 -27.03
N SER A 42 34.50 -5.20 -26.48
CA SER A 42 34.77 -5.31 -25.03
C SER A 42 33.79 -4.47 -24.19
N ARG A 43 33.43 -3.27 -24.65
CA ARG A 43 32.40 -2.45 -24.01
C ARG A 43 31.03 -3.11 -24.07
N MET A 44 30.69 -3.72 -25.21
CA MET A 44 29.41 -4.41 -25.39
C MET A 44 29.30 -5.62 -24.44
N GLU A 45 30.33 -6.45 -24.37
CA GLU A 45 30.42 -7.57 -23.41
C GLU A 45 30.26 -7.09 -21.96
N SER A 46 30.89 -5.96 -21.61
CA SER A 46 30.75 -5.37 -20.26
C SER A 46 29.33 -4.88 -19.98
N VAL A 47 28.69 -4.24 -20.97
CA VAL A 47 27.29 -3.79 -20.86
C VAL A 47 26.36 -4.98 -20.72
N GLU A 48 26.53 -6.03 -21.51
CA GLU A 48 25.75 -7.26 -21.43
C GLU A 48 25.85 -7.90 -20.03
N GLN A 49 27.08 -8.01 -19.50
CA GLN A 49 27.30 -8.54 -18.16
C GLN A 49 26.63 -7.68 -17.07
N ASN A 50 26.69 -6.35 -17.21
CA ASN A 50 26.01 -5.43 -16.30
C ASN A 50 24.49 -5.58 -16.37
N VAL A 51 23.92 -5.69 -17.57
CA VAL A 51 22.48 -5.89 -17.77
C VAL A 51 22.03 -7.22 -17.15
N VAL A 52 22.77 -8.31 -17.34
CA VAL A 52 22.47 -9.61 -16.72
C VAL A 52 22.51 -9.51 -15.19
N THR A 53 23.53 -8.83 -14.65
CA THR A 53 23.69 -8.65 -13.19
C THR A 53 22.54 -7.81 -12.62
N GLN A 54 22.21 -6.69 -13.27
CA GLN A 54 21.14 -5.80 -12.84
C GLN A 54 19.78 -6.49 -12.91
N ARG A 55 19.53 -7.27 -13.96
CA ARG A 55 18.31 -8.08 -14.08
C ARG A 55 18.16 -9.06 -12.93
N LYS A 56 19.21 -9.83 -12.60
CA LYS A 56 19.20 -10.77 -11.46
C LYS A 56 18.94 -10.04 -10.13
N GLN A 57 19.55 -8.88 -9.94
CA GLN A 57 19.33 -8.07 -8.73
C GLN A 57 17.89 -7.58 -8.66
N THR A 58 17.32 -7.10 -9.76
CA THR A 58 15.91 -6.68 -9.84
C THR A 58 14.97 -7.84 -9.55
N GLU A 59 15.18 -9.02 -10.15
CA GLU A 59 14.38 -10.22 -9.90
C GLU A 59 14.40 -10.61 -8.41
N LYS A 60 15.58 -10.56 -7.76
CA LYS A 60 15.70 -10.79 -6.33
C LYS A 60 14.92 -9.76 -5.50
N THR A 61 15.08 -8.47 -5.79
CA THR A 61 14.37 -7.41 -5.08
C THR A 61 12.85 -7.52 -5.25
N VAL A 62 12.36 -7.85 -6.44
CA VAL A 62 10.93 -8.08 -6.69
C VAL A 62 10.41 -9.26 -5.87
N SER A 63 11.17 -10.35 -5.79
CA SER A 63 10.81 -11.52 -4.98
C SER A 63 10.76 -11.17 -3.49
N GLU A 64 11.74 -10.41 -2.97
CA GLU A 64 11.77 -9.98 -1.58
C GLU A 64 10.62 -9.03 -1.22
N VAL A 65 10.30 -8.09 -2.11
CA VAL A 65 9.16 -7.19 -1.94
C VAL A 65 7.86 -7.99 -1.92
N SER A 66 7.70 -8.94 -2.84
CA SER A 66 6.50 -9.78 -2.91
C SER A 66 6.29 -10.58 -1.63
N ALA A 67 7.36 -11.18 -1.09
CA ALA A 67 7.32 -11.90 0.19
C ALA A 67 6.93 -10.97 1.36
N LYS A 68 7.49 -9.76 1.42
CA LYS A 68 7.12 -8.76 2.44
C LYS A 68 5.67 -8.32 2.33
N THR A 69 5.15 -8.14 1.10
CA THR A 69 3.75 -7.81 0.87
C THR A 69 2.82 -8.91 1.36
N GLU A 70 3.16 -10.17 1.11
CA GLU A 70 2.40 -11.32 1.61
C GLU A 70 2.42 -11.38 3.15
N GLU A 71 3.57 -11.14 3.76
CA GLU A 71 3.70 -11.07 5.22
C GLU A 71 2.81 -9.96 5.82
N ILE A 72 2.83 -8.77 5.22
CA ILE A 72 1.98 -7.65 5.63
C ILE A 72 0.51 -8.02 5.50
N ASN A 73 0.10 -8.64 4.39
CA ASN A 73 -1.27 -9.06 4.18
C ASN A 73 -1.72 -10.05 5.27
N ASN A 74 -0.90 -11.04 5.58
CA ASN A 74 -1.15 -12.01 6.66
C ASN A 74 -1.28 -11.33 8.03
N ARG A 75 -0.46 -10.31 8.31
CA ARG A 75 -0.56 -9.52 9.55
C ARG A 75 -1.84 -8.70 9.62
N VAL A 76 -2.25 -8.10 8.50
CA VAL A 76 -3.52 -7.35 8.41
C VAL A 76 -4.71 -8.27 8.64
N THR A 77 -4.76 -9.44 8.00
CA THR A 77 -5.84 -10.42 8.22
C THR A 77 -5.92 -10.88 9.68
N LYS A 78 -4.77 -11.09 10.33
CA LYS A 78 -4.74 -11.41 11.77
C LYS A 78 -5.29 -10.27 12.62
N LEU A 79 -4.89 -9.02 12.35
CA LEU A 79 -5.41 -7.84 13.04
C LEU A 79 -6.92 -7.69 12.85
N GLU A 80 -7.43 -7.90 11.64
CA GLU A 80 -8.88 -7.88 11.37
C GLU A 80 -9.63 -8.94 12.18
N SER A 81 -9.07 -10.15 12.31
CA SER A 81 -9.65 -11.20 13.15
C SER A 81 -9.68 -10.80 14.62
N THR A 82 -8.57 -10.27 15.15
CA THR A 82 -8.48 -9.80 16.54
C THR A 82 -9.46 -8.65 16.80
N ILE A 83 -9.61 -7.72 15.86
CA ILE A 83 -10.59 -6.63 15.98
C ILE A 83 -12.02 -7.20 16.01
N ARG A 84 -12.34 -8.18 15.17
CA ARG A 84 -13.66 -8.84 15.19
C ARG A 84 -13.93 -9.55 16.51
N GLU A 85 -12.93 -10.20 17.10
CA GLU A 85 -13.03 -10.83 18.42
C GLU A 85 -13.25 -9.79 19.52
N LEU A 86 -12.47 -8.70 19.52
CA LEU A 86 -12.67 -7.59 20.46
C LEU A 86 -14.08 -7.01 20.35
N ILE A 87 -14.61 -6.80 19.15
CA ILE A 87 -15.99 -6.33 18.95
C ILE A 87 -17.00 -7.32 19.56
N LYS A 88 -16.78 -8.64 19.43
CA LYS A 88 -17.66 -9.64 20.05
C LYS A 88 -17.61 -9.58 21.57
N GLU A 89 -16.42 -9.46 22.16
CA GLU A 89 -16.25 -9.34 23.61
C GLU A 89 -16.84 -8.02 24.15
N ILE A 90 -16.68 -6.91 23.43
CA ILE A 90 -17.32 -5.63 23.78
C ILE A 90 -18.85 -5.76 23.74
N LYS A 91 -19.42 -6.45 22.74
CA LYS A 91 -20.87 -6.71 22.70
C LYS A 91 -21.35 -7.54 23.87
N LYS A 92 -20.57 -8.53 24.32
CA LYS A 92 -20.86 -9.28 25.54
C LYS A 92 -20.76 -8.38 26.77
N LEU A 93 -19.76 -7.53 26.89
CA LEU A 93 -19.64 -6.58 28.01
C LEU A 93 -20.76 -5.53 28.01
N ALA A 94 -21.26 -5.08 26.85
CA ALA A 94 -22.42 -4.21 26.77
C ALA A 94 -23.71 -4.83 27.35
N SER A 95 -23.72 -6.16 27.58
CA SER A 95 -24.72 -6.80 28.45
C SER A 95 -24.67 -6.35 29.92
N VAL A 96 -23.87 -5.32 30.28
CA VAL A 96 -24.11 -4.45 31.45
C VAL A 96 -25.55 -3.88 31.46
N SER A 97 -26.26 -3.84 30.32
CA SER A 97 -27.72 -3.68 30.30
C SER A 97 -28.44 -4.73 31.17
N ASN A 98 -27.97 -5.98 31.19
CA ASN A 98 -28.48 -7.06 32.03
C ASN A 98 -28.21 -6.80 33.52
N ILE A 99 -27.15 -6.04 33.85
CA ILE A 99 -26.88 -5.60 35.23
C ILE A 99 -27.90 -4.54 35.65
N LYS A 100 -28.30 -3.62 34.75
CA LYS A 100 -29.41 -2.69 35.00
C LYS A 100 -30.76 -3.38 35.18
N GLU A 101 -31.03 -4.46 34.46
CA GLU A 101 -32.24 -5.27 34.67
C GLU A 101 -32.21 -6.02 35.99
N LEU A 102 -31.05 -6.57 36.38
CA LEU A 102 -30.85 -7.12 37.73
C LEU A 102 -31.01 -6.05 38.82
N GLU A 103 -30.48 -4.85 38.60
CA GLU A 103 -30.63 -3.71 39.50
C GLU A 103 -32.11 -3.31 39.64
N SER A 104 -32.87 -3.29 38.53
CA SER A 104 -34.32 -3.06 38.53
C SER A 104 -35.11 -4.16 39.23
N LEU A 105 -34.74 -5.43 39.07
CA LEU A 105 -35.37 -6.57 39.76
C LEU A 105 -35.08 -6.55 41.26
N VAL A 106 -33.84 -6.21 41.64
CA VAL A 106 -33.45 -6.00 43.04
C VAL A 106 -34.17 -4.81 43.64
N ASP A 107 -34.33 -3.70 42.91
CA ASP A 107 -35.11 -2.53 43.37
C ASP A 107 -36.60 -2.88 43.57
N MET A 108 -37.17 -3.76 42.74
CA MET A 108 -38.55 -4.22 42.87
C MET A 108 -38.76 -5.17 44.07
N TYR A 109 -37.74 -5.95 44.42
CA TYR A 109 -37.77 -6.89 45.55
C TYR A 109 -37.15 -6.36 46.84
N SER A 110 -36.50 -5.18 46.80
CA SER A 110 -35.87 -4.59 47.97
C SER A 110 -36.96 -4.03 48.90
N PRO A 111 -37.09 -4.56 50.14
CA PRO A 111 -38.09 -4.10 51.10
C PRO A 111 -37.90 -2.65 51.54
N LEU A 112 -36.79 -2.01 51.15
CA LEU A 112 -36.44 -0.63 51.49
C LEU A 112 -37.15 0.42 50.61
N LYS A 113 -37.69 0.04 49.44
CA LYS A 113 -38.47 0.92 48.54
C LYS A 113 -39.93 0.49 48.33
N SER A 114 -40.28 -0.72 48.75
CA SER A 114 -41.67 -1.15 48.85
C SER A 114 -42.31 -0.42 50.02
N GLU A 115 -42.92 0.74 49.77
CA GLU A 115 -43.86 1.34 50.71
C GLU A 115 -45.05 0.37 50.88
N PHE A 116 -44.96 -0.50 51.89
CA PHE A 116 -46.07 -1.34 52.30
C PHE A 116 -47.15 -0.43 52.88
N LEU A 117 -48.08 -0.01 52.03
CA LEU A 117 -49.26 0.72 52.45
C LEU A 117 -50.09 -0.19 53.37
N THR A 118 -50.34 0.29 54.59
CA THR A 118 -51.24 -0.36 55.53
C THR A 118 -52.68 -0.27 55.01
N ARG A 119 -53.55 -1.21 55.43
CA ARG A 119 -54.97 -1.22 55.00
C ARG A 119 -55.66 0.13 55.20
N ASP A 120 -55.34 0.79 56.31
CA ASP A 120 -55.88 2.09 56.68
C ASP A 120 -55.43 3.21 55.71
N GLU A 121 -54.20 3.14 55.18
CA GLU A 121 -53.69 4.08 54.19
C GLU A 121 -54.33 3.87 52.81
N VAL A 122 -54.60 2.61 52.45
CA VAL A 122 -55.33 2.26 51.24
C VAL A 122 -56.78 2.75 51.31
N GLU A 123 -57.46 2.58 52.45
CA GLU A 123 -58.83 3.09 52.64
C GLU A 123 -58.89 4.62 52.52
N ARG A 124 -57.94 5.35 53.14
CA ARG A 124 -57.87 6.82 53.02
C ARG A 124 -57.65 7.28 51.58
N LEU A 125 -56.83 6.57 50.81
CA LEU A 125 -56.61 6.89 49.39
C LEU A 125 -57.87 6.65 48.55
N ILE A 126 -58.61 5.58 48.83
CA ILE A 126 -59.86 5.25 48.15
C ILE A 126 -60.94 6.27 48.49
N GLU A 127 -61.11 6.64 49.76
CA GLU A 127 -62.09 7.66 50.19
C GLU A 127 -61.80 9.01 49.55
N LYS A 128 -60.53 9.43 49.50
CA LYS A 128 -60.12 10.69 48.88
C LYS A 128 -60.41 10.72 47.38
N LYS A 129 -60.19 9.60 46.68
CA LYS A 129 -60.54 9.43 45.25
C LYS A 129 -62.06 9.41 45.03
N LEU A 130 -62.82 8.82 45.94
CA LEU A 130 -64.29 8.80 45.90
C LEU A 130 -64.90 10.18 46.15
N GLU A 131 -64.34 10.96 47.08
CA GLU A 131 -64.65 12.36 47.32
C GLU A 131 -64.36 13.23 46.09
N GLU A 132 -63.22 13.05 45.45
CA GLU A 132 -62.85 13.73 44.19
C GLU A 132 -63.81 13.35 43.05
N ALA A 133 -64.18 12.07 42.94
CA ALA A 133 -65.14 11.61 41.94
C ALA A 133 -66.57 12.15 42.17
N LYS A 134 -67.00 12.23 43.43
CA LYS A 134 -68.29 12.84 43.81
C LYS A 134 -68.32 14.34 43.55
N LYS A 135 -67.21 15.05 43.80
CA LYS A 135 -67.06 16.47 43.45
C LYS A 135 -67.06 16.67 41.93
N ALA A 136 -66.45 15.76 41.17
CA ALA A 136 -66.49 15.79 39.71
C ALA A 136 -67.88 15.47 39.11
N SER A 137 -68.70 14.65 39.77
CA SER A 137 -70.09 14.37 39.35
C SER A 137 -71.11 15.42 39.80
N ALA A 138 -70.77 16.25 40.79
CA ALA A 138 -71.64 17.34 41.28
C ALA A 138 -71.53 18.63 40.44
N TYR A 139 -70.57 18.69 39.51
CA TYR A 139 -70.36 19.81 38.58
C TYR A 139 -70.75 19.47 37.12
N LYS A 140 -71.57 18.42 36.91
CA LYS A 140 -72.18 18.10 35.62
C LYS A 140 -73.68 18.31 35.64
#